data_AF-A0A2T7THV0-F1
#
_entry.id   AF-A0A2T7THV0-F1
#
_cell.length_a   1.000
_cell.length_b   1.000
_cell.length_c   1.000
_cell.angle_alpha   90.00
_cell.angle_beta   90.00
_cell.angle_gamma   90.00
#
_symmetry.space_group_name_H-M   'P 1'
#
loop_
_entity.id
_entity.type
_entity.pdbx_description
1 polymer ?
#
loop_
_entity_poly.entity_id
_entity_poly.type
_entity_poly.pdbx_seq_one_letter_code
_entity_poly.pdbx_strand_id
1 'polypeptide(L)'
;MLDQDALEKLAEPLRKLGKFLGVEPMDWVLGGGEDYSLLATFPSTATLPEGFTAVGSVCAGLPGVTAAPQSPANVGWDHFADKDHR
;
A
#
# COMPACT_ATOMS: atom_id res chain seq x y z
N MET A 1 -9.12 -5.81 1.98
CA MET A 1 -8.38 -5.79 3.24
C MET A 1 -6.93 -6.15 2.96
N LEU A 2 -6.01 -5.24 3.28
CA LEU A 2 -4.57 -5.42 3.14
C LEU A 2 -4.03 -6.33 4.26
N ASP A 3 -3.03 -7.13 3.92
CA ASP A 3 -2.34 -8.05 4.83
C ASP A 3 -1.10 -7.35 5.41
N GLN A 4 -1.07 -7.19 6.74
CA GLN A 4 0.02 -6.47 7.40
C GLN A 4 1.38 -7.14 7.21
N ASP A 5 1.45 -8.47 7.33
CA ASP A 5 2.71 -9.21 7.22
C ASP A 5 3.25 -9.15 5.78
N ALA A 6 2.37 -9.10 4.78
CA ALA A 6 2.76 -8.89 3.39
C ALA A 6 3.31 -7.47 3.17
N LEU A 7 2.67 -6.44 3.74
CA LEU A 7 3.14 -5.05 3.65
C LEU A 7 4.49 -4.86 4.36
N GLU A 8 4.70 -5.46 5.52
CA GLU A 8 5.97 -5.39 6.25
C GLU A 8 7.14 -5.96 5.43
N LYS A 9 6.91 -6.97 4.60
CA LYS A 9 7.93 -7.50 3.67
C LYS A 9 8.31 -6.49 2.59
N LEU A 10 7.36 -5.66 2.14
CA LEU A 10 7.63 -4.58 1.19
C LEU A 10 8.36 -3.41 1.87
N ALA A 11 8.09 -3.18 3.16
CA ALA A 11 8.77 -2.16 3.95
C ALA A 11 10.21 -2.54 4.33
N GLU A 12 10.52 -3.83 4.47
CA GLU A 12 11.83 -4.32 4.94
C GLU A 12 13.03 -3.76 4.15
N PRO A 13 13.06 -3.80 2.81
CA PRO A 13 14.16 -3.25 2.02
C PRO A 13 14.37 -1.74 2.22
N LEU A 14 13.31 -1.03 2.58
CA LEU A 14 13.28 0.43 2.75
C LEU A 14 13.71 0.86 4.15
N ARG A 15 13.76 -0.05 5.15
CA ARG A 15 14.04 0.31 6.56
C ARG A 15 15.36 1.05 6.77
N LYS A 16 16.42 0.65 6.06
CA LYS A 16 17.73 1.33 6.17
C LYS A 16 17.64 2.78 5.71
N LEU A 17 16.92 3.03 4.61
CA LEU A 17 16.72 4.36 4.05
C LEU A 17 15.77 5.19 4.92
N GLY A 18 14.67 4.59 5.38
CA GLY A 18 13.73 5.22 6.32
C GLY A 18 14.44 5.69 7.58
N LYS A 19 15.30 4.84 8.17
CA LYS A 19 16.13 5.24 9.32
C LYS A 19 17.08 6.39 9.01
N PHE A 20 17.69 6.39 7.82
CA PHE A 20 18.62 7.44 7.40
C PHE A 20 17.90 8.79 7.17
N LEU A 21 16.68 8.76 6.64
CA LEU A 21 15.90 9.95 6.29
C LEU A 21 14.93 10.40 7.40
N GLY A 22 14.74 9.59 8.45
CA GLY A 22 13.75 9.84 9.50
C GLY A 22 12.30 9.70 9.01
N VAL A 23 12.07 8.85 8.00
CA VAL A 23 10.75 8.61 7.38
C VAL A 23 10.31 7.18 7.68
N GLU A 24 9.03 6.98 7.96
CA GLU A 24 8.49 5.64 8.18
C GLU A 24 8.37 4.90 6.84
N PRO A 25 9.01 3.72 6.67
CA PRO A 25 8.96 3.00 5.39
C PRO A 25 7.56 2.67 4.89
N MET A 26 6.60 2.47 5.80
CA MET A 26 5.22 2.18 5.46
C MET A 26 4.53 3.35 4.74
N ASP A 27 4.98 4.59 4.96
CA ASP A 27 4.46 5.76 4.24
C ASP A 27 4.78 5.68 2.75
N TRP A 28 5.95 5.15 2.38
CA TRP A 28 6.29 4.90 0.98
C TRP A 28 5.54 3.70 0.41
N VAL A 29 5.39 2.62 1.17
CA VAL A 29 4.66 1.42 0.70
C VAL A 29 3.19 1.73 0.42
N LEU A 30 2.55 2.55 1.25
CA LEU A 30 1.11 2.85 1.13
C LEU A 30 0.82 4.12 0.32
N GLY A 31 1.71 5.11 0.34
CA GLY A 31 1.52 6.43 -0.28
C GLY A 31 2.43 6.72 -1.48
N GLY A 32 3.39 5.85 -1.80
CA GLY A 32 4.23 5.97 -2.98
C GLY A 32 3.42 5.96 -4.27
N GLY A 33 3.82 6.79 -5.25
CA GLY A 33 3.05 7.00 -6.49
C GLY A 33 3.81 6.74 -7.79
N GLU A 34 5.14 6.59 -7.75
CA GLU A 34 6.00 6.57 -8.95
C GLU A 34 6.67 5.21 -9.20
N ASP A 35 6.13 4.13 -8.61
CA ASP A 35 6.68 2.77 -8.75
C ASP A 35 6.28 2.08 -10.06
N TYR A 36 5.32 2.65 -10.81
CA TYR A 36 4.77 2.11 -12.06
C TYR A 36 4.38 0.62 -11.98
N SER A 37 3.97 0.17 -10.79
CA SER A 37 3.60 -1.21 -10.51
C SER A 37 2.16 -1.53 -10.93
N LEU A 38 1.84 -2.81 -11.03
CA LEU A 38 0.48 -3.28 -11.30
C LEU A 38 -0.20 -3.72 -10.01
N LEU A 39 -1.45 -3.28 -9.81
CA LEU A 39 -2.35 -3.81 -8.79
C LEU A 39 -3.48 -4.58 -9.48
N ALA A 40 -3.61 -5.86 -9.16
CA ALA A 40 -4.61 -6.74 -9.75
C ALA A 40 -5.20 -7.69 -8.71
N THR A 41 -6.40 -8.20 -9.00
CA THR A 41 -7.09 -9.18 -8.15
C THR A 41 -7.16 -10.52 -8.85
N PHE A 42 -6.88 -11.60 -8.12
CA PHE A 42 -6.95 -12.98 -8.61
C PHE A 42 -7.86 -13.82 -7.70
N PRO A 43 -8.46 -14.90 -8.21
CA PRO A 43 -9.10 -15.90 -7.35
C PRO A 43 -8.14 -16.40 -6.28
N SER A 44 -8.61 -16.65 -5.06
CA SER A 44 -7.77 -17.11 -3.94
C SER A 44 -7.10 -18.47 -4.16
N THR A 45 -7.60 -19.23 -5.13
CA THR A 45 -7.06 -20.55 -5.53
C THR A 45 -6.12 -20.48 -6.74
N ALA A 46 -5.93 -19.29 -7.33
CA ALA A 46 -5.08 -19.14 -8.50
C ALA A 46 -3.60 -19.10 -8.09
N THR A 47 -2.74 -19.75 -8.87
CA THR A 47 -1.31 -19.49 -8.82
C THR A 47 -1.05 -18.09 -9.39
N LEU A 48 -0.38 -17.25 -8.63
CA LEU A 48 -0.05 -15.90 -9.09
C LEU A 48 0.98 -15.95 -10.21
N PRO A 49 0.86 -15.09 -11.24
CA PRO A 49 1.91 -14.93 -12.24
C PRO A 49 3.22 -14.49 -11.57
N GLU A 50 4.34 -14.79 -12.22
CA GLU A 50 5.66 -14.34 -11.76
C GLU A 50 5.68 -12.81 -11.61
N GLY A 51 6.31 -12.32 -10.53
CA GLY A 51 6.38 -10.90 -10.19
C GLY A 51 5.22 -10.36 -9.36
N PHE A 52 4.11 -11.10 -9.23
CA PHE A 52 3.03 -10.70 -8.31
C PHE A 52 3.29 -11.17 -6.88
N THR A 53 2.94 -10.32 -5.93
CA THR A 53 2.89 -10.65 -4.50
C THR A 53 1.47 -10.39 -3.99
N ALA A 54 0.88 -11.35 -3.27
CA ALA A 54 -0.39 -11.12 -2.60
C ALA A 54 -0.20 -10.15 -1.44
N VAL A 55 -0.89 -9.00 -1.49
CA VAL A 55 -0.83 -7.94 -0.46
C VAL A 55 -2.13 -7.80 0.33
N GLY A 56 -3.11 -8.67 0.08
CA GLY A 56 -4.40 -8.62 0.73
C GLY A 56 -5.46 -9.43 -0.01
N SER A 57 -6.72 -9.21 0.37
CA SER A 57 -7.89 -9.87 -0.19
C SER A 57 -9.02 -8.88 -0.48
N VAL A 58 -9.85 -9.22 -1.46
CA VAL A 58 -11.12 -8.54 -1.71
C VAL A 58 -12.20 -9.23 -0.86
N CYS A 59 -12.97 -8.43 -0.12
CA CYS A 59 -14.06 -8.93 0.72
C CYS A 59 -15.38 -8.32 0.25
N ALA A 60 -16.50 -9.02 0.46
CA ALA A 60 -17.82 -8.42 0.29
C ALA A 60 -18.02 -7.29 1.30
N GLY A 61 -18.62 -6.17 0.87
CA GLY A 61 -18.85 -5.01 1.73
C GLY A 61 -19.05 -3.72 0.95
N LEU A 62 -18.99 -2.60 1.66
CA LEU A 62 -19.00 -1.28 1.05
C LEU A 62 -17.67 -1.02 0.31
N PRO A 63 -17.67 -0.21 -0.77
CA PRO A 63 -16.45 0.21 -1.44
C PRO A 63 -15.47 0.86 -0.46
N GLY A 64 -14.23 0.37 -0.44
CA GLY A 64 -13.18 0.91 0.41
C GLY A 64 -11.93 0.03 0.47
N VAL A 65 -10.83 0.62 0.93
CA VAL A 65 -9.58 -0.07 1.24
C VAL A 65 -9.36 -0.01 2.74
N THR A 66 -9.04 -1.15 3.34
CA THR A 66 -8.76 -1.27 4.77
C THR A 66 -7.41 -1.94 4.97
N ALA A 67 -6.60 -1.40 5.87
CA ALA A 67 -5.48 -2.11 6.50
C ALA A 67 -5.88 -2.34 7.96
N ALA A 68 -5.51 -3.47 8.56
CA ALA A 68 -5.72 -3.64 9.99
C ALA A 68 -4.55 -2.99 10.74
N PRO A 69 -4.76 -2.26 11.87
CA PRO A 69 -6.03 -1.99 12.54
C PRO A 69 -6.76 -0.71 12.07
N GLN A 70 -6.23 0.03 11.11
CA GLN A 70 -6.77 1.34 10.68
C GLN A 70 -6.83 1.44 9.16
N SER A 71 -7.95 1.92 8.62
CA SER A 71 -8.05 2.23 7.19
C SER A 71 -6.94 3.21 6.80
N PRO A 72 -6.15 2.93 5.74
CA PRO A 72 -5.22 3.92 5.24
C PRO A 72 -6.04 5.17 4.87
N ALA A 73 -5.61 6.33 5.38
CA ALA A 73 -6.07 7.59 4.83
C ALA A 73 -5.72 7.62 3.33
N ASN A 74 -6.41 8.43 2.52
CA ASN A 74 -5.98 8.67 1.15
C ASN A 74 -4.56 9.29 1.19
N VAL A 75 -3.53 8.44 1.04
CA VAL A 75 -2.11 8.80 1.15
C VAL A 75 -1.43 8.97 -0.20
N GLY A 76 -2.17 8.75 -1.29
CA GLY A 76 -1.68 8.94 -2.65
C GLY A 76 -1.62 10.41 -3.05
N TRP A 77 -0.87 10.69 -4.12
CA TRP A 77 -0.77 12.02 -4.72
C TRP A 77 -2.12 12.54 -5.23
N ASP A 78 -2.42 13.80 -4.89
CA ASP A 78 -3.55 14.55 -5.43
C ASP A 78 -3.03 15.87 -6.03
N HIS A 79 -3.18 16.01 -7.35
CA HIS A 79 -2.72 17.19 -8.10
C HIS A 79 -3.38 18.50 -7.65
N PHE A 80 -4.56 18.43 -7.02
CA PHE A 80 -5.34 19.59 -6.61
C PHE A 80 -5.46 19.72 -5.09
N ALA A 81 -4.81 18.84 -4.32
CA ALA A 81 -4.72 18.99 -2.88
C ALA A 81 -3.84 20.21 -2.56
N ASP A 82 -4.49 21.35 -2.43
CA ASP A 82 -3.83 22.60 -2.07
C ASP A 82 -3.42 22.59 -0.59
N LYS A 83 -2.25 23.14 -0.28
CA LYS A 83 -1.75 23.29 1.09
C LYS A 83 -2.28 24.54 1.80
N ASP A 84 -3.02 25.42 1.14
CA ASP A 84 -3.65 26.59 1.76
C ASP A 84 -4.96 26.98 1.06
N HIS A 85 -6.09 26.40 1.47
CA HIS A 85 -7.40 27.05 1.33
C HIS A 85 -8.23 26.78 2.58
N ARG A 86 -8.15 27.75 3.51
CA ARG A 86 -9.11 27.91 4.61
C ARG A 86 -10.52 28.18 4.08
#